data_AF-A0A960PP34-F1
#
_entry.id   AF-A0A960PP34-F1
#
_cell.length_a   1.000
_cell.length_b   1.000
_cell.length_c   1.000
_cell.angle_alpha   90.00
_cell.angle_beta   90.00
_cell.angle_gamma   90.00
#
_symmetry.space_group_name_H-M   'P 1'
#
loop_
_entity.id
_entity.type
_entity.pdbx_description
1 polymer ?
#
loop_
_entity_poly.entity_id
_entity_poly.type
_entity_poly.pdbx_seq_one_letter_code
_entity_poly.pdbx_strand_id
1 'polypeptide(L)'
;RYTLERPGGDRGGNLFELKVPPDLSDGYPPDNLHAYWDGTAGLFPWIPPSGAWREKVPALAERVRAATPSPQGIEGDLDPESWARESYRLAAETVYQGVEEGTWPDEAYRTRAQSVIEQRLALAGYRLGALLEFAVGAGGAGAEGPARP
;
A
#
# COMPACT_ATOMS: atom_id res chain seq x y z
N ARG A 1 1.35 -7.49 -13.87
CA ARG A 1 2.49 -7.95 -14.70
C ARG A 1 2.05 -8.39 -16.08
N TYR A 2 2.72 -7.89 -17.12
CA TYR A 2 2.65 -8.42 -18.49
C TYR A 2 3.53 -9.66 -18.64
N THR A 3 3.04 -10.69 -19.34
CA THR A 3 3.83 -11.84 -19.79
C THR A 3 3.42 -12.19 -21.22
N LEU A 4 4.20 -13.03 -21.92
CA LEU A 4 3.79 -13.52 -23.25
C LEU A 4 2.46 -14.29 -23.19
N GLU A 5 2.20 -14.99 -22.08
CA GLU A 5 0.97 -15.73 -21.82
C GLU A 5 -0.20 -14.82 -21.41
N ARG A 6 0.10 -13.62 -20.88
CA ARG A 6 -0.88 -12.61 -20.44
C ARG A 6 -0.55 -11.25 -21.07
N PRO A 7 -0.85 -11.05 -22.38
CA PRO A 7 -0.50 -9.82 -23.08
C PRO A 7 -1.30 -8.59 -22.60
N GLY A 8 -2.45 -8.80 -21.94
CA GLY A 8 -3.21 -7.75 -21.25
C GLY A 8 -2.76 -7.48 -19.81
N GLY A 9 -1.75 -8.21 -19.34
CA GLY A 9 -1.31 -8.22 -17.95
C GLY A 9 -2.22 -9.03 -17.02
N ASP A 10 -1.75 -9.25 -15.79
CA ASP A 10 -2.45 -9.99 -14.73
C ASP A 10 -3.46 -9.18 -13.91
N ARG A 11 -3.89 -8.00 -14.41
CA ARG A 11 -4.78 -7.06 -13.69
C ARG A 11 -4.24 -6.64 -12.30
N GLY A 12 -2.94 -6.36 -12.22
CA GLY A 12 -2.32 -5.85 -10.99
C GLY A 12 -2.18 -6.92 -9.91
N GLY A 13 -1.91 -8.16 -10.29
CA GLY A 13 -1.74 -9.30 -9.39
C GLY A 13 -3.02 -10.08 -9.09
N ASN A 14 -4.18 -9.61 -9.57
CA ASN A 14 -5.45 -10.32 -9.38
C ASN A 14 -5.49 -11.68 -10.09
N LEU A 15 -4.78 -11.82 -11.21
CA LEU A 15 -4.63 -13.09 -11.93
C LEU A 15 -3.36 -13.85 -11.56
N PHE A 16 -2.63 -13.42 -10.54
CA PHE A 16 -1.47 -14.13 -10.01
C PHE A 16 -1.95 -14.96 -8.82
N GLU A 17 -2.24 -16.24 -9.06
CA GLU A 17 -2.83 -17.12 -8.04
C GLU A 17 -1.80 -17.49 -6.96
N LEU A 18 -2.25 -17.54 -5.71
CA LEU A 18 -1.48 -18.02 -4.56
C LEU A 18 -2.10 -19.31 -4.05
N LYS A 19 -1.25 -20.29 -3.74
CA LYS A 19 -1.71 -21.53 -3.13
C LYS A 19 -1.79 -21.37 -1.62
N VAL A 20 -3.00 -21.13 -1.12
CA VAL A 20 -3.29 -20.95 0.31
C VAL A 20 -2.94 -22.22 1.10
N PRO A 21 -2.11 -22.12 2.16
CA PRO A 21 -1.85 -23.21 3.09
C PRO A 21 -3.12 -23.67 3.85
N PRO A 22 -3.34 -24.98 4.06
CA PRO A 22 -4.53 -25.50 4.75
C PRO A 22 -4.71 -25.02 6.20
N ASP A 23 -3.64 -24.56 6.85
CA ASP A 23 -3.67 -24.00 8.20
C ASP A 23 -4.10 -22.52 8.23
N LEU A 24 -4.16 -21.87 7.07
CA LEU A 24 -4.59 -20.46 6.93
C LEU A 24 -5.98 -20.31 6.33
N SER A 25 -6.68 -21.40 5.99
CA SER A 25 -8.02 -21.34 5.36
C SER A 25 -9.14 -20.81 6.26
N ASP A 26 -8.91 -20.73 7.57
CA ASP A 26 -9.83 -20.11 8.51
C ASP A 26 -9.64 -18.59 8.48
N GLY A 27 -10.63 -17.82 7.99
CA GLY A 27 -10.61 -16.36 8.05
C GLY A 27 -10.40 -15.60 6.73
N TYR A 28 -10.67 -16.24 5.59
CA TYR A 28 -10.61 -15.63 4.24
C TYR A 28 -9.19 -15.18 3.85
N PRO A 29 -8.23 -16.12 3.75
CA PRO A 29 -6.88 -15.81 3.32
C PRO A 29 -6.87 -15.33 1.85
N PRO A 30 -5.94 -14.43 1.48
CA PRO A 30 -5.81 -13.98 0.11
C PRO A 30 -5.35 -15.13 -0.80
N ASP A 31 -6.10 -15.38 -1.87
CA ASP A 31 -5.83 -16.42 -2.86
C ASP A 31 -5.11 -15.89 -4.12
N ASN A 32 -4.77 -14.60 -4.13
CA ASN A 32 -4.03 -13.95 -5.21
C ASN A 32 -3.09 -12.86 -4.68
N LEU A 33 -2.11 -12.49 -5.49
CA LEU A 33 -1.07 -11.54 -5.09
C LEU A 33 -1.63 -10.16 -4.76
N HIS A 34 -2.65 -9.69 -5.48
CA HIS A 34 -3.25 -8.38 -5.20
C HIS A 34 -3.87 -8.34 -3.80
N ALA A 35 -4.75 -9.31 -3.51
CA ALA A 35 -5.39 -9.43 -2.20
C ALA A 35 -4.38 -9.63 -1.07
N TYR A 36 -3.24 -10.28 -1.32
CA TYR A 36 -2.17 -10.45 -0.33
C TYR A 36 -1.57 -9.12 0.10
N TRP A 37 -1.31 -8.23 -0.85
CA TRP A 37 -0.77 -6.89 -0.56
C TRP A 37 -1.82 -5.97 0.06
N ASP A 38 -3.06 -5.99 -0.43
CA ASP A 38 -4.19 -5.24 0.16
C ASP A 38 -4.49 -5.69 1.59
N GLY A 39 -4.35 -6.99 1.86
CA GLY A 39 -4.44 -7.62 3.18
C GLY A 39 -3.24 -7.36 4.08
N THR A 40 -2.32 -6.48 3.68
CA THR A 40 -1.13 -6.06 4.42
C THR A 40 -0.11 -7.17 4.69
N ALA A 41 -0.13 -8.27 3.94
CA ALA A 41 0.80 -9.39 4.13
C ALA A 41 0.84 -9.91 5.59
N GLY A 42 -0.29 -9.84 6.31
CA GLY A 42 -0.40 -10.23 7.71
C GLY A 42 0.29 -9.29 8.71
N LEU A 43 0.64 -8.06 8.30
CA LEU A 43 1.22 -7.04 9.17
C LEU A 43 0.30 -6.67 10.33
N PHE A 44 -1.00 -6.56 10.04
CA PHE A 44 -2.03 -6.24 11.01
C PHE A 44 -2.93 -7.44 11.27
N PRO A 45 -3.47 -7.55 12.49
CA PRO A 45 -4.48 -8.56 12.78
C PRO A 45 -5.73 -8.29 11.93
N TRP A 46 -6.39 -9.36 11.50
CA TRP A 46 -7.71 -9.23 10.89
C TRP A 46 -8.69 -8.63 11.90
N ILE A 47 -9.45 -7.63 11.44
CA ILE A 47 -10.50 -6.98 12.23
C ILE A 47 -11.82 -7.26 11.51
N PRO A 48 -12.80 -7.94 12.15
CA PRO A 48 -14.10 -8.19 11.53
C PRO A 48 -14.79 -6.87 11.18
N PRO A 49 -15.61 -6.82 10.12
CA PRO A 49 -16.40 -5.63 9.78
C PRO A 49 -17.32 -5.13 10.91
N SER A 50 -17.78 -6.04 11.78
CA SER A 50 -18.55 -5.71 13.00
C SER A 50 -17.69 -5.17 14.15
N GLY A 51 -16.37 -5.11 13.98
CA GLY A 51 -15.41 -4.78 15.02
C GLY A 51 -15.27 -3.28 15.30
N ALA A 52 -14.67 -2.97 16.45
CA ALA A 52 -14.32 -1.62 16.88
C ALA A 52 -13.10 -1.04 16.13
N TRP A 53 -13.15 -1.00 14.79
CA TRP A 53 -12.08 -0.46 13.95
C TRP A 53 -11.65 0.94 14.41
N ARG A 54 -12.62 1.78 14.81
CA ARG A 54 -12.40 3.14 15.29
C ARG A 54 -11.48 3.22 16.51
N GLU A 55 -11.51 2.23 17.37
CA GLU A 55 -10.65 2.16 18.57
C GLU A 55 -9.26 1.60 18.26
N LYS A 56 -9.14 0.78 17.21
CA LYS A 56 -7.89 0.11 16.84
C LYS A 56 -7.01 0.95 15.90
N VAL A 57 -7.63 1.67 14.96
CA VAL A 57 -6.92 2.47 13.96
C VAL A 57 -5.90 3.44 14.57
N PRO A 58 -6.18 4.19 15.67
CA PRO A 58 -5.19 5.07 16.26
C PRO A 58 -3.88 4.36 16.64
N ALA A 59 -3.96 3.22 17.32
CA ALA A 59 -2.79 2.45 17.72
C ALA A 59 -2.01 1.89 16.51
N LEU A 60 -2.71 1.47 15.45
CA LEU A 60 -2.08 1.00 14.22
C LEU A 60 -1.38 2.14 13.47
N ALA A 61 -2.00 3.32 13.43
CA ALA A 61 -1.41 4.52 12.84
C ALA A 61 -0.16 4.98 13.60
N GLU A 62 -0.18 4.97 14.93
CA GLU A 62 1.01 5.25 15.75
C GLU A 62 2.16 4.31 15.43
N ARG A 63 1.88 3.00 15.33
CA ARG A 63 2.89 2.00 14.97
C ARG A 63 3.52 2.28 13.62
N VAL A 64 2.71 2.51 12.59
CA VAL A 64 3.18 2.81 11.22
C VAL A 64 4.04 4.07 11.23
N ARG A 65 3.59 5.11 11.92
CA ARG A 65 4.29 6.40 12.01
C ARG A 65 5.61 6.31 12.77
N ALA A 66 5.67 5.50 13.83
CA ALA A 66 6.88 5.25 14.59
C ALA A 66 7.91 4.43 13.78
N ALA A 67 7.45 3.46 12.99
CA ALA A 67 8.31 2.64 12.14
C ALA A 67 8.81 3.40 10.90
N THR A 68 8.01 4.32 10.35
CA THR A 68 8.37 5.17 9.22
C THR A 68 8.12 6.65 9.55
N PRO A 69 9.05 7.31 10.26
CA PRO A 69 9.01 8.75 10.45
C PRO A 69 9.01 9.47 9.10
N SER A 70 8.36 10.63 9.02
CA SER A 70 8.29 11.40 7.77
C SER A 70 9.69 11.69 7.23
N PRO A 71 10.02 11.25 6.01
CA PRO A 71 11.24 11.68 5.36
C PRO A 71 11.08 13.17 5.01
N GLN A 72 12.01 14.01 5.48
CA GLN A 72 11.95 15.44 5.17
C GLN A 72 11.86 15.64 3.65
N GLY A 73 10.82 16.37 3.20
CA GLY A 73 10.65 16.76 1.80
C GLY A 73 9.67 15.92 0.96
N ILE A 74 9.13 14.79 1.44
CA ILE A 74 8.12 14.03 0.67
C ILE A 74 6.68 14.52 0.90
N GLU A 75 6.43 15.20 2.03
CA GLU A 75 5.12 15.79 2.34
C GLU A 75 4.69 16.86 1.30
N GLY A 76 5.66 17.44 0.57
CA GLY A 76 5.40 18.43 -0.47
C GLY A 76 5.06 17.86 -1.85
N ASP A 77 5.22 16.56 -2.07
CA ASP A 77 4.81 15.92 -3.33
C ASP A 77 3.30 15.65 -3.31
N LEU A 78 2.54 16.63 -3.80
CA LEU A 78 1.09 16.56 -3.94
C LEU A 78 0.62 16.05 -5.32
N ASP A 79 1.53 15.56 -6.17
CA ASP A 79 1.22 15.09 -7.53
C ASP A 79 0.87 13.59 -7.56
N PRO A 80 -0.39 13.20 -7.82
CA PRO A 80 -0.78 11.79 -7.90
C PRO A 80 -0.06 11.01 -9.01
N GLU A 81 0.41 11.69 -10.07
CA GLU A 81 1.15 11.03 -11.14
C GLU A 81 2.54 10.58 -10.67
N SER A 82 3.21 11.41 -9.87
CA SER A 82 4.43 11.01 -9.14
C SER A 82 4.20 9.76 -8.29
N TRP A 83 3.12 9.73 -7.51
CA TRP A 83 2.80 8.61 -6.62
C TRP A 83 2.53 7.31 -7.40
N ALA A 84 1.85 7.42 -8.55
CA ALA A 84 1.59 6.28 -9.42
C ALA A 84 2.89 5.72 -10.01
N ARG A 85 3.83 6.57 -10.45
CA ARG A 85 5.14 6.14 -10.95
C ARG A 85 5.99 5.44 -9.88
N GLU A 86 5.95 5.92 -8.65
CA GLU A 86 6.58 5.24 -7.51
C GLU A 86 5.99 3.85 -7.28
N SER A 87 4.66 3.75 -7.20
CA SER A 87 3.97 2.48 -6.97
C SER A 87 4.23 1.49 -8.10
N TYR A 88 4.31 1.94 -9.36
CA TYR A 88 4.69 1.09 -10.49
C TYR A 88 6.11 0.53 -10.34
N ARG A 89 7.09 1.36 -9.97
CA ARG A 89 8.47 0.91 -9.73
C ARG A 89 8.54 -0.11 -8.60
N LEU A 90 7.88 0.16 -7.47
CA LEU A 90 7.79 -0.79 -6.35
C LEU A 90 7.14 -2.10 -6.76
N ALA A 91 6.11 -2.06 -7.61
CA ALA A 91 5.49 -3.27 -8.13
C ALA A 91 6.50 -4.12 -8.92
N ALA A 92 7.23 -3.50 -9.84
CA ALA A 92 8.21 -4.19 -10.68
C ALA A 92 9.42 -4.70 -9.89
N GLU A 93 9.96 -3.88 -8.99
CA GLU A 93 11.23 -4.12 -8.29
C GLU A 93 11.07 -4.88 -6.98
N THR A 94 9.86 -4.96 -6.42
CA THR A 94 9.63 -5.62 -5.13
C THR A 94 8.45 -6.58 -5.15
N VAL A 95 7.25 -6.13 -5.55
CA VAL A 95 6.03 -6.96 -5.48
C VAL A 95 6.17 -8.25 -6.28
N TYR A 96 6.62 -8.17 -7.53
CA TYR A 96 6.76 -9.36 -8.38
C TYR A 96 8.10 -10.09 -8.23
N GLN A 97 8.96 -9.70 -7.28
CA GLN A 97 10.29 -10.28 -7.10
C GLN A 97 10.30 -11.34 -6.00
N GLY A 98 10.77 -12.55 -6.34
CA GLY A 98 10.93 -13.64 -5.38
C GLY A 98 9.61 -14.24 -4.88
N VAL A 99 8.55 -14.15 -5.68
CA VAL A 99 7.28 -14.86 -5.48
C VAL A 99 6.93 -15.64 -6.74
N GLU A 100 6.45 -16.87 -6.56
CA GLU A 100 6.07 -17.76 -7.65
C GLU A 100 4.56 -18.01 -7.65
N GLU A 101 3.97 -18.00 -8.83
CA GLU A 101 2.54 -18.25 -9.01
C GLU A 101 2.19 -19.70 -8.65
N GLY A 102 1.07 -19.91 -7.96
CA GLY A 102 0.68 -21.21 -7.45
C GLY A 102 1.46 -21.66 -6.21
N THR A 103 2.23 -20.76 -5.59
CA THR A 103 2.92 -20.99 -4.30
C THR A 103 2.43 -20.00 -3.24
N TRP A 104 2.75 -20.29 -1.97
CA TRP A 104 2.54 -19.32 -0.89
C TRP A 104 3.81 -18.49 -0.67
N PRO A 105 3.72 -17.16 -0.48
CA PRO A 105 4.90 -16.35 -0.21
C PRO A 105 5.65 -16.80 1.05
N ASP A 106 6.97 -16.88 0.97
CA ASP A 106 7.82 -17.28 2.09
C ASP A 106 8.00 -16.16 3.13
N GLU A 107 8.67 -16.49 4.24
CA GLU A 107 8.93 -15.53 5.32
C GLU A 107 9.71 -14.29 4.86
N ALA A 108 10.69 -14.51 3.96
CA ALA A 108 11.54 -13.44 3.48
C ALA A 108 10.74 -12.47 2.60
N TYR A 109 9.87 -12.99 1.73
CA TYR A 109 8.94 -12.20 0.95
C TYR A 109 7.98 -11.44 1.84
N ARG A 110 7.37 -12.11 2.82
CA ARG A 110 6.44 -11.49 3.77
C ARG A 110 7.09 -10.32 4.50
N THR A 111 8.28 -10.52 5.05
CA THR A 111 9.02 -9.47 5.77
C THR A 111 9.32 -8.26 4.88
N ARG A 112 9.75 -8.49 3.63
CA ARG A 112 9.97 -7.40 2.66
C ARG A 112 8.66 -6.67 2.33
N ALA A 113 7.59 -7.42 2.08
CA ALA A 113 6.28 -6.86 1.77
C ALA A 113 5.77 -5.97 2.92
N GLN A 114 5.83 -6.48 4.16
CA GLN A 114 5.43 -5.75 5.36
C GLN A 114 6.20 -4.43 5.52
N SER A 115 7.52 -4.44 5.30
CA SER A 115 8.32 -3.22 5.36
C SER A 115 7.91 -2.17 4.32
N VAL A 116 7.63 -2.59 3.07
CA VAL A 116 7.13 -1.69 2.03
C VAL A 116 5.73 -1.18 2.36
N ILE A 117 4.84 -2.04 2.85
CA ILE A 117 3.48 -1.68 3.24
C ILE A 117 3.50 -0.61 4.34
N GLU A 118 4.31 -0.78 5.39
CA GLU A 118 4.46 0.24 6.45
C GLU A 118 4.90 1.58 5.86
N GLN A 119 5.90 1.59 4.98
CA GLN A 119 6.40 2.81 4.34
C GLN A 119 5.32 3.49 3.48
N ARG A 120 4.58 2.72 2.68
CA ARG A 120 3.53 3.27 1.79
C ARG A 120 2.32 3.77 2.56
N LEU A 121 1.93 3.11 3.65
CA LEU A 121 0.87 3.57 4.53
C LEU A 121 1.25 4.90 5.21
N ALA A 122 2.47 5.00 5.74
CA ALA A 122 2.96 6.24 6.35
C ALA A 122 2.96 7.38 5.33
N LEU A 123 3.54 7.14 4.15
CA LEU A 123 3.68 8.15 3.11
C LEU A 123 2.33 8.64 2.56
N ALA A 124 1.38 7.72 2.36
CA ALA A 124 0.02 8.08 1.98
C ALA A 124 -0.65 8.96 3.05
N GLY A 125 -0.45 8.64 4.34
CA GLY A 125 -0.94 9.45 5.45
C GLY A 125 -0.39 10.87 5.45
N TYR A 126 0.94 11.04 5.29
CA TYR A 126 1.56 12.36 5.23
C TYR A 126 1.09 13.18 4.02
N ARG A 127 1.06 12.57 2.82
CA ARG A 127 0.57 13.23 1.59
C ARG A 127 -0.89 13.66 1.69
N LEU A 128 -1.74 12.81 2.26
CA LEU A 128 -3.15 13.15 2.49
C LEU A 128 -3.28 14.31 3.49
N GLY A 129 -2.51 14.30 4.58
CA GLY A 129 -2.47 15.41 5.54
C GLY A 129 -2.11 16.73 4.87
N ALA A 130 -0.99 16.75 4.13
CA ALA A 130 -0.54 17.93 3.40
C ALA A 130 -1.54 18.41 2.34
N LEU A 131 -2.19 17.48 1.62
CA LEU A 131 -3.23 17.81 0.65
C LEU A 131 -4.44 18.49 1.31
N LEU A 132 -4.86 18.01 2.48
CA LEU A 132 -5.95 18.61 3.25
C LEU A 132 -5.58 19.98 3.79
N GLU A 133 -4.36 20.14 4.32
CA GLU A 133 -3.85 21.44 4.77
C GLU A 133 -3.78 22.45 3.62
N PHE A 134 -3.30 22.03 2.45
CA PHE A 134 -3.30 22.88 1.26
C PHE A 134 -4.71 23.28 0.84
N ALA A 135 -5.63 22.32 0.75
CA ALA A 135 -7.00 22.57 0.31
C ALA A 135 -7.78 23.49 1.29
N VAL A 136 -7.61 23.28 2.59
CA VAL A 136 -8.30 24.08 3.63
C VAL A 136 -7.61 25.43 3.85
N GLY A 137 -6.28 25.49 3.80
CA GLY A 137 -5.49 26.71 3.93
C GLY A 137 -5.67 27.67 2.74
N ALA A 138 -5.75 27.14 1.51
CA ALA A 138 -6.09 27.92 0.32
C ALA A 138 -7.54 28.43 0.32
N GLY A 139 -8.42 27.86 1.14
CA GLY A 139 -9.78 28.37 1.37
C GLY A 139 -9.83 29.62 2.26
N GLY A 140 -8.75 29.94 2.98
CA GLY A 140 -8.65 31.12 3.86
C GLY A 140 -7.87 32.30 3.26
N ALA A 141 -6.98 32.03 2.29
CA ALA A 141 -6.23 33.06 1.57
C ALA A 141 -6.73 33.11 0.13
N GLY A 142 -7.39 34.22 -0.24
CA GLY A 142 -8.02 34.40 -1.53
C GLY A 142 -7.11 34.09 -2.72
N ALA A 143 -7.75 33.54 -3.75
CA ALA A 143 -7.35 33.50 -5.15
C ALA A 143 -6.07 34.30 -5.50
N GLU A 144 -4.95 33.59 -5.64
CA GLU A 144 -3.91 33.88 -6.63
C GLU A 144 -3.01 32.64 -6.73
N GLY A 145 -3.28 31.81 -7.75
CA GLY A 145 -2.45 30.64 -8.04
C GLY A 145 -1.13 31.06 -8.69
N PRO A 146 -0.02 30.35 -8.42
CA PRO A 146 1.25 30.66 -9.08
C PRO A 146 1.16 30.33 -10.57
N ALA A 147 1.70 31.23 -11.40
CA ALA A 147 1.88 31.01 -12.83
C ALA A 147 2.72 29.74 -13.06
N ARG A 148 2.22 28.85 -13.91
CA ARG A 148 2.94 27.65 -14.34
C ARG A 148 4.13 28.06 -15.23
N PRO A 149 5.31 27.42 -15.09
CA PRO A 149 6.38 27.51 -16.09
C PRO A 149 5.99 26.83 -17.40
#